data_AF-A0A238J908-F1
#
_entry.id   AF-A0A238J908-F1
#
_cell.length_a   1.000
_cell.length_b   1.000
_cell.length_c   1.000
_cell.angle_alpha   90.00
_cell.angle_beta   90.00
_cell.angle_gamma   90.00
#
_symmetry.space_group_name_H-M   'P 1'
#
loop_
_entity.id
_entity.type
_entity.pdbx_description
1 polymer ?
#
loop_
_entity_poly.entity_id
_entity_poly.type
_entity_poly.pdbx_seq_one_letter_code
_entity_poly.pdbx_strand_id
1 'polypeptide(L)' 'MGQDWILDVLADLKTFARENGMPSLAAQLDDASFVAQAEIASLAEENGVGIFGRGAATGPSDRTVGVQ' A
#
# COMPACT_ATOMS: atom_id res chain seq x y z
N MET A 1 -2.31 -13.42 0.55
CA MET A 1 -3.62 -13.10 1.13
C MET A 1 -3.50 -11.70 1.67
N GLY A 2 -4.17 -10.73 1.03
CA GLY A 2 -4.00 -9.31 1.30
C GLY A 2 -4.58 -8.91 2.67
N GLN A 3 -4.43 -7.63 3.00
CA GLN A 3 -5.00 -7.04 4.21
C GLN A 3 -6.49 -6.68 4.05
N ASP A 4 -7.11 -7.00 2.92
CA ASP A 4 -8.49 -6.61 2.59
C ASP A 4 -9.55 -7.20 3.55
N TRP A 5 -9.25 -8.31 4.22
CA TRP A 5 -10.14 -8.95 5.20
C TRP A 5 -10.53 -8.01 6.36
N ILE A 6 -9.70 -7.02 6.68
CA ILE A 6 -9.99 -6.07 7.76
C ILE A 6 -11.13 -5.11 7.37
N LEU A 7 -11.30 -4.81 6.07
CA LEU A 7 -12.35 -3.93 5.60
C LEU A 7 -13.73 -4.57 5.76
N ASP A 8 -13.82 -5.88 5.52
CA ASP A 8 -15.04 -6.64 5.76
C ASP A 8 -15.41 -6.64 7.25
N VAL A 9 -14.42 -6.87 8.14
CA VAL A 9 -14.63 -6.83 9.60
C VAL A 9 -15.06 -5.44 10.07
N LEU A 10 -14.44 -4.37 9.54
CA LEU A 10 -14.83 -3.00 9.90
C LEU A 10 -16.25 -2.66 9.42
N ALA A 11 -16.66 -3.17 8.25
CA ALA A 11 -18.02 -3.01 7.75
C ALA A 11 -19.06 -3.74 8.62
N ASP A 12 -18.75 -4.95 9.08
CA ASP A 12 -19.59 -5.71 10.00
C ASP A 12 -19.75 -4.99 11.35
N LEU A 13 -18.64 -4.52 11.93
CA LEU A 13 -18.66 -3.76 13.18
C LEU A 13 -19.43 -2.45 13.05
N LYS A 14 -19.33 -1.77 11.90
CA LYS A 14 -20.07 -0.54 11.64
C LYS A 14 -21.57 -0.81 11.57
N THR A 15 -21.97 -1.91 10.93
CA THR A 15 -23.37 -2.35 10.87
C THR A 15 -23.89 -2.63 12.27
N PHE A 16 -23.15 -3.40 13.07
CA PHE A 16 -23.47 -3.64 14.48
C PHE A 16 -23.62 -2.34 15.28
N ALA A 17 -22.69 -1.38 15.11
CA ALA A 17 -22.73 -0.10 15.80
C ALA A 17 -23.99 0.72 15.44
N ARG A 18 -24.40 0.71 14.18
CA ARG A 18 -25.62 1.39 13.72
C ARG A 18 -26.89 0.75 14.26
N GLU A 19 -26.97 -0.57 14.23
CA GLU A 19 -28.14 -1.33 14.73
C GLU A 19 -28.33 -1.17 16.24
N ASN A 20 -27.24 -1.01 16.99
CA ASN A 20 -27.27 -0.87 18.44
C ASN A 20 -27.31 0.60 18.92
N GLY A 21 -27.49 1.57 18.01
CA GLY A 21 -27.60 2.98 18.39
C GLY A 21 -26.31 3.55 18.98
N MET A 22 -25.14 3.11 18.49
CA MET A 22 -23.82 3.58 18.90
C MET A 22 -23.19 4.50 17.83
N PRO A 23 -23.70 5.74 17.62
CA PRO A 23 -23.28 6.61 16.53
C PRO A 23 -21.82 7.02 16.61
N SER A 24 -21.29 7.25 17.82
CA SER A 24 -19.88 7.62 18.01
C SER A 24 -18.93 6.49 17.62
N LEU A 25 -19.33 5.24 17.84
CA LEU A 25 -18.56 4.07 17.43
C LEU A 25 -18.62 3.90 15.91
N ALA A 26 -19.80 4.06 15.30
CA ALA A 26 -19.94 4.00 13.85
C ALA A 26 -19.08 5.07 13.13
N ALA A 27 -18.99 6.28 13.69
CA ALA A 27 -18.12 7.34 13.17
C ALA A 27 -16.63 6.99 13.28
N GLN A 28 -16.18 6.46 14.43
CA GLN A 28 -14.80 6.00 14.59
C GLN A 28 -14.45 4.85 13.64
N LEU A 29 -15.40 3.96 13.35
CA LEU A 29 -15.23 2.87 12.40
C LEU A 29 -15.16 3.36 10.95
N ASP A 30 -15.83 4.47 10.62
CA ASP A 30 -15.67 5.14 9.33
C ASP A 30 -14.25 5.69 9.15
N ASP A 31 -13.72 6.38 10.17
CA ASP A 31 -12.35 6.90 10.14
C ASP A 31 -11.31 5.78 10.04
N ALA A 32 -11.49 4.70 10.82
CA ALA A 32 -10.63 3.52 10.76
C ALA A 32 -10.65 2.85 9.39
N SER A 33 -11.82 2.76 8.76
CA SER A 33 -11.98 2.20 7.40
C SER A 33 -11.28 3.05 6.35
N PHE A 34 -11.27 4.37 6.51
CA PHE A 34 -10.55 5.28 5.62
C PHE A 34 -9.03 5.09 5.72
N VAL A 35 -8.49 5.04 6.95
CA VAL A 35 -7.06 4.79 7.18
C VAL A 35 -6.64 3.42 6.63
N ALA A 36 -7.41 2.37 6.93
CA ALA A 36 -7.10 1.02 6.44
C ALA A 36 -7.07 0.96 4.90
N GLN A 37 -8.01 1.59 4.21
CA GLN A 37 -8.00 1.67 2.74
C GLN A 37 -6.75 2.39 2.21
N ALA A 38 -6.36 3.50 2.83
CA ALA A 38 -5.17 4.25 2.43
C ALA A 38 -3.89 3.42 2.62
N GLU A 39 -3.76 2.68 3.72
CA GLU A 39 -2.60 1.82 3.98
C GLU A 39 -2.56 0.61 3.05
N ILE A 40 -3.70 -0.06 2.80
CA ILE A 40 -3.79 -1.19 1.87
C ILE A 40 -3.42 -0.75 0.45
N ALA A 41 -3.92 0.41 0.01
CA ALA A 41 -3.56 0.98 -1.29
C ALA A 41 -2.06 1.30 -1.37
N SER A 42 -1.50 1.89 -0.32
CA SER A 42 -0.06 2.21 -0.26
C SER A 42 0.81 0.97 -0.31
N LEU A 43 0.40 -0.12 0.35
CA LEU A 43 1.10 -1.40 0.31
C LEU A 43 0.96 -2.08 -1.05
N ALA A 44 -0.16 -1.93 -1.75
CA ALA A 44 -0.31 -2.41 -3.13
C ALA A 44 0.66 -1.69 -4.08
N GLU A 45 0.85 -0.39 -3.91
CA GLU A 45 1.82 0.41 -4.67
C GLU A 45 3.27 0.01 -4.36
N GLU A 46 3.61 -0.22 -3.07
CA GLU A 46 4.94 -0.70 -2.66
C GLU A 46 5.27 -2.07 -3.27
N ASN A 47 4.31 -3.00 -3.26
CA ASN A 47 4.49 -4.33 -3.85
C ASN A 47 4.49 -4.31 -5.40
N GLY A 48 3.94 -3.24 -6.02
CA GLY A 48 3.94 -3.02 -7.47
C GLY A 48 5.22 -2.36 -7.99
N VAL A 49 5.95 -1.62 -7.15
CA VAL A 49 7.23 -0.97 -7.50
C VAL A 49 8.39 -1.93 -7.20
N GLY A 50 8.35 -3.11 -7.84
CA GLY A 50 9.21 -4.24 -7.50
C GLY A 50 9.85 -5.01 -8.65
N ILE A 51 9.59 -4.73 -9.93
CA ILE A 51 10.30 -5.31 -11.09
C ILE A 51 10.16 -4.33 -12.28
N PHE A 52 11.24 -4.11 -13.05
CA PHE A 52 11.46 -3.14 -14.16
C PHE A 52 12.20 -1.86 -13.73
N GLY A 53 13.53 -1.81 -13.67
CA GLY A 53 14.51 -2.77 -14.14
C GLY A 53 15.90 -2.45 -13.59
N ARG A 54 16.54 -3.46 -13.04
CA ARG A 54 17.99 -3.53 -12.91
C ARG A 54 18.49 -4.44 -14.03
N GLY A 55 19.10 -3.84 -15.06
CA GLY A 55 19.68 -4.61 -16.15
C GLY A 55 19.98 -3.81 -17.42
N ALA A 56 20.81 -2.77 -17.33
CA ALA A 56 21.58 -2.34 -18.48
C ALA A 56 22.97 -1.94 -18.00
N ALA A 57 23.89 -2.88 -18.11
CA ALA A 57 25.31 -2.62 -18.05
C ALA A 57 25.68 -1.61 -19.15
N THR A 58 26.16 -0.44 -18.76
CA THR A 58 26.92 0.43 -19.67
C THR A 58 28.11 1.00 -18.91
N GLY A 59 29.16 0.18 -18.80
CA GLY A 59 30.49 0.73 -18.80
C GLY A 59 30.90 0.94 -20.26
N PRO A 60 31.23 2.16 -20.70
CA PRO A 60 32.14 2.33 -21.80
C PRO A 60 33.56 2.32 -21.23
N SER A 61 34.32 1.30 -21.61
CA SER A 61 35.77 1.34 -21.56
C SER A 61 36.24 2.58 -22.33
N ASP A 62 36.75 3.59 -21.62
CA ASP A 62 37.55 4.63 -22.26
C ASP A 62 38.93 4.05 -22.52
N ARG A 63 39.27 4.01 -23.81
CA ARG A 63 40.40 3.28 -24.36
C ARG A 63 41.63 4.19 -24.32
N THR A 64 42.72 3.63 -23.81
CA THR A 64 44.12 3.86 -24.23
C THR A 64 44.36 4.98 -25.25
N VAL A 65 45.11 6.01 -24.84
CA VAL A 65 46.17 6.55 -25.71
C VAL A 65 47.36 6.96 -24.84
N GLY A 66 48.49 6.32 -25.06
CA GLY A 66 49.76 6.73 -24.48
C GLY A 66 50.37 7.88 -25.26
N VAL A 67 51.17 8.70 -24.60
CA VAL A 67 52.36 9.30 -25.19
C VAL A 67 53.31 9.74 -24.08
N GLN A 68 54.46 9.05 -24.05
CA GLN A 68 55.83 9.52 -23.75
C GLN A 68 56.10 10.18 -22.38
#